data_AF-A0A7S2NG18-F1
#
_entry.id   AF-A0A7S2NG18-F1
#
_cell.length_a   1.000
_cell.length_b   1.000
_cell.length_c   1.000
_cell.angle_alpha   90.00
_cell.angle_beta   90.00
_cell.angle_gamma   90.00
#
_symmetry.space_group_name_H-M   'P 1'
#
loop_
_entity.id
_entity.type
_entity.pdbx_description
1 polymer ?
#
loop_
_entity_poly.entity_id
_entity_poly.type
_entity_poly.pdbx_seq_one_letter_code
_entity_poly.pdbx_strand_id
1 'polypeptide(L)'
;QQMASLFETESRRQQAKSTREVELEARVASLESENRSLRAGHAGKSAREAELEARVASLESEIRNLKAGQAGMEARHSKAAAPSSVADKPTALSGTEVMALIKTAQSADHAQAMAQHSKFAESTYQLAFHELPVFYQGLEILVGPASPNLQTAMRMEHCSSADSQDPFTTGNYGIRTTSEVEWHVVVDPVNGLRLLAKVLAELGCPEGAYPAE
;
A
#
# COMPACT_ATOMS: atom_id res chain seq x y z
N GLN A 1 -90.28 -23.96 -9.67
CA GLN A 1 -89.01 -24.23 -10.37
C GLN A 1 -88.25 -22.94 -10.72
N GLN A 2 -88.87 -21.93 -11.34
CA GLN A 2 -88.19 -20.66 -11.67
C GLN A 2 -87.63 -19.88 -10.46
N MET A 3 -88.38 -19.76 -9.36
CA MET A 3 -87.92 -19.09 -8.13
C MET A 3 -86.67 -19.74 -7.51
N ALA A 4 -86.59 -21.08 -7.52
CA ALA A 4 -85.43 -21.81 -6.99
C ALA A 4 -84.18 -21.60 -7.86
N SER A 5 -84.36 -21.58 -9.18
CA SER A 5 -83.28 -21.27 -10.12
C SER A 5 -82.72 -19.86 -9.93
N LEU A 6 -83.59 -18.86 -9.71
CA LEU A 6 -83.18 -17.47 -9.47
C LEU A 6 -82.37 -17.35 -8.18
N PHE A 7 -82.85 -17.94 -7.09
CA PHE A 7 -82.15 -17.94 -5.80
C PHE A 7 -80.75 -18.55 -5.92
N GLU A 8 -80.62 -19.67 -6.64
CA GLU A 8 -79.32 -20.32 -6.81
C GLU A 8 -78.36 -19.50 -7.68
N THR A 9 -78.86 -18.81 -8.71
CA THR A 9 -78.04 -17.87 -9.49
C THR A 9 -77.59 -16.65 -8.69
N GLU A 10 -78.44 -16.10 -7.82
CA GLU A 10 -78.07 -14.99 -6.95
C GLU A 10 -77.06 -15.40 -5.88
N SER A 11 -77.22 -16.59 -5.30
CA SER A 11 -76.27 -17.16 -4.34
C SER A 11 -74.89 -17.33 -4.97
N ARG A 12 -74.80 -17.90 -6.18
CA ARG A 12 -73.54 -18.03 -6.93
C ARG A 12 -72.93 -16.67 -7.28
N ARG A 13 -73.75 -15.69 -7.67
CA ARG A 13 -73.29 -14.32 -7.95
C ARG A 13 -72.73 -13.66 -6.69
N GLN A 14 -73.35 -13.87 -5.54
CA GLN A 14 -72.88 -13.32 -4.26
C GLN A 14 -71.59 -13.99 -3.80
N GLN A 15 -71.48 -15.30 -3.98
CA GLN A 15 -70.26 -16.05 -3.68
C GLN A 15 -69.09 -15.59 -4.58
N ALA A 16 -69.32 -15.41 -5.88
CA ALA A 16 -68.33 -14.90 -6.82
C ALA A 16 -67.86 -13.48 -6.48
N LYS A 17 -68.75 -12.62 -5.99
CA LYS A 17 -68.39 -11.28 -5.48
C LYS A 17 -67.50 -11.37 -4.25
N SER A 18 -67.91 -12.16 -3.25
CA SER A 18 -67.13 -12.35 -2.02
C SER A 18 -65.73 -12.91 -2.31
N THR A 19 -65.61 -13.88 -3.22
CA THR A 19 -64.28 -14.40 -3.62
C THR A 19 -63.44 -13.33 -4.31
N ARG A 20 -64.06 -12.45 -5.10
CA ARG A 20 -63.36 -11.36 -5.78
C ARG A 20 -62.89 -10.29 -4.80
N GLU A 21 -63.68 -9.99 -3.76
CA GLU A 21 -63.30 -9.06 -2.69
C GLU A 21 -62.06 -9.57 -1.94
N VAL A 22 -62.06 -10.85 -1.53
CA VAL A 22 -60.90 -11.47 -0.87
C VAL A 22 -59.65 -11.43 -1.75
N GLU A 23 -59.79 -11.70 -3.06
CA GLU A 23 -58.66 -11.63 -4.00
C GLU A 23 -58.11 -10.20 -4.13
N LEU A 24 -58.99 -9.20 -4.17
CA LEU A 24 -58.59 -7.79 -4.24
C LEU A 24 -57.89 -7.34 -2.95
N GLU A 25 -58.40 -7.74 -1.79
CA GLU A 25 -57.77 -7.46 -0.48
C GLU A 25 -56.36 -8.07 -0.40
N ALA A 26 -56.20 -9.33 -0.84
CA ALA A 26 -54.90 -9.98 -0.90
C ALA A 26 -53.93 -9.23 -1.84
N ARG A 27 -54.42 -8.75 -2.99
CA ARG A 27 -53.61 -7.97 -3.94
C ARG A 27 -53.23 -6.60 -3.39
N VAL A 28 -54.12 -5.92 -2.66
CA VAL A 28 -53.81 -4.66 -1.97
C VAL A 28 -52.72 -4.87 -0.93
N ALA A 29 -52.85 -5.90 -0.08
CA ALA A 29 -51.84 -6.22 0.92
C ALA A 29 -50.47 -6.51 0.29
N SER A 30 -50.43 -7.22 -0.84
CA SER A 30 -49.21 -7.48 -1.60
C SER A 30 -48.57 -6.19 -2.13
N LEU A 31 -49.35 -5.32 -2.76
CA LEU A 31 -48.87 -4.04 -3.33
C LEU A 31 -48.40 -3.06 -2.25
N GLU A 32 -49.03 -3.06 -1.09
CA GLU A 32 -48.58 -2.28 0.06
C GLU A 32 -47.23 -2.76 0.58
N SER A 33 -47.02 -4.09 0.62
CA SER A 33 -45.74 -4.68 1.01
C SER A 33 -44.63 -4.31 0.02
N GLU A 34 -44.91 -4.39 -1.28
CA GLU A 34 -43.98 -3.98 -2.33
C GLU A 34 -43.63 -2.49 -2.23
N ASN A 35 -44.62 -1.62 -2.03
CA ASN A 35 -44.39 -0.19 -1.82
C ASN A 35 -43.53 0.11 -0.59
N ARG A 36 -43.73 -0.61 0.52
CA ARG A 36 -42.87 -0.48 1.71
C ARG A 36 -41.42 -0.85 1.39
N SER A 37 -41.21 -1.96 0.67
CA SER A 37 -39.87 -2.40 0.24
C SER A 37 -39.19 -1.37 -0.67
N LEU A 38 -39.91 -0.86 -1.67
CA LEU A 38 -39.40 0.16 -2.59
C LEU A 38 -39.03 1.47 -1.87
N ARG A 39 -39.86 1.92 -0.93
CA ARG A 39 -39.57 3.11 -0.12
C ARG A 39 -38.32 2.94 0.73
N ALA A 40 -38.14 1.78 1.36
CA ALA A 40 -36.94 1.46 2.13
C ALA A 40 -35.69 1.45 1.22
N GLY A 41 -35.80 0.86 0.02
CA GLY A 41 -34.72 0.87 -0.97
C GLY A 41 -34.36 2.27 -1.45
N HIS A 42 -35.35 3.15 -1.66
CA HIS A 42 -35.13 4.53 -2.06
C HIS A 42 -34.47 5.35 -0.95
N ALA A 43 -34.89 5.17 0.30
CA ALA A 43 -34.26 5.80 1.46
C ALA A 43 -32.79 5.39 1.60
N GLY A 44 -32.47 4.10 1.41
CA GLY A 44 -31.08 3.61 1.42
C GLY A 44 -30.22 4.23 0.31
N LYS A 45 -30.77 4.37 -0.89
CA LYS A 45 -30.07 5.05 -2.01
C LYS A 45 -29.82 6.52 -1.72
N SER A 46 -30.82 7.24 -1.20
CA SER A 46 -30.69 8.65 -0.82
C SER A 46 -29.64 8.85 0.29
N ALA A 47 -29.59 7.96 1.28
CA ALA A 47 -28.54 8.00 2.30
C ALA A 47 -27.13 7.79 1.71
N ARG A 48 -26.99 6.86 0.75
CA ARG A 48 -25.72 6.62 0.06
C ARG A 48 -25.30 7.81 -0.81
N GLU A 49 -26.26 8.49 -1.44
CA GLU A 49 -26.02 9.71 -2.22
C GLU A 49 -25.48 10.84 -1.33
N ALA A 50 -26.10 11.08 -0.18
CA ALA A 50 -25.61 12.07 0.79
C ALA A 50 -24.19 11.74 1.31
N GLU A 51 -23.87 10.46 1.54
CA GLU A 51 -22.52 10.03 1.93
C GLU A 51 -21.49 10.30 0.82
N LEU A 52 -21.84 10.04 -0.44
CA LEU A 52 -20.97 10.30 -1.58
C LEU A 52 -20.73 11.81 -1.78
N GLU A 53 -21.76 12.63 -1.64
CA GLU A 53 -21.64 14.09 -1.70
C GLU A 53 -20.68 14.63 -0.62
N ALA A 54 -20.79 14.14 0.62
CA ALA A 54 -19.88 14.51 1.71
C ALA A 54 -18.42 14.10 1.40
N ARG A 55 -18.22 12.92 0.81
CA ARG A 55 -16.88 12.43 0.43
C ARG A 55 -16.28 13.25 -0.71
N VAL A 56 -17.09 13.69 -1.69
CA VAL A 56 -16.65 14.60 -2.75
C VAL A 56 -16.19 15.93 -2.16
N ALA A 57 -16.99 16.54 -1.27
CA ALA A 57 -16.61 17.79 -0.60
C ALA A 57 -15.27 17.66 0.17
N SER A 58 -15.05 16.53 0.84
CA SER A 58 -13.77 16.25 1.53
C SER A 58 -12.60 16.18 0.55
N LEU A 59 -12.73 15.42 -0.55
CA LEU A 59 -11.68 15.28 -1.55
C LEU A 59 -11.36 16.61 -2.24
N GLU A 60 -12.35 17.44 -2.52
CA GLU A 60 -12.13 18.79 -3.06
C GLU A 60 -11.30 19.66 -2.11
N SER A 61 -11.52 19.53 -0.80
CA SER A 61 -10.72 20.26 0.20
C SER A 61 -9.26 19.78 0.22
N GLU A 62 -9.04 18.47 0.08
CA GLU A 62 -7.71 17.87 0.02
C GLU A 62 -6.95 18.32 -1.24
N ILE A 63 -7.61 18.32 -2.40
CA ILE A 63 -7.04 18.84 -3.66
C ILE A 63 -6.62 20.31 -3.49
N ARG A 64 -7.44 21.15 -2.83
CA ARG A 64 -7.07 22.55 -2.57
C ARG A 64 -5.81 22.66 -1.70
N ASN A 65 -5.71 21.85 -0.64
CA ASN A 65 -4.55 21.85 0.25
C ASN A 65 -3.27 21.39 -0.46
N LEU A 66 -3.36 20.31 -1.24
CA LEU A 66 -2.22 19.80 -2.01
C LEU A 66 -1.73 20.83 -3.05
N LYS A 67 -2.64 21.50 -3.75
CA LYS A 67 -2.29 22.59 -4.68
C LYS A 67 -1.57 23.75 -3.98
N ALA A 68 -2.04 24.15 -2.79
CA ALA A 68 -1.37 25.19 -2.00
C ALA A 68 0.03 24.74 -1.54
N GLY A 69 0.18 23.48 -1.13
CA GLY A 69 1.47 22.90 -0.77
C GLY A 69 2.45 22.88 -1.95
N GLN A 70 1.98 22.48 -3.14
CA GLN A 70 2.78 22.51 -4.37
C GLN A 70 3.26 23.92 -4.70
N ALA A 71 2.37 24.93 -4.68
CA ALA A 71 2.75 26.32 -4.91
C ALA A 71 3.80 26.81 -3.88
N GLY A 72 3.67 26.39 -2.62
CA GLY A 72 4.65 26.69 -1.57
C GLY A 72 6.02 26.06 -1.83
N MET A 73 6.07 24.83 -2.36
CA MET A 73 7.32 24.17 -2.75
C MET A 73 7.94 24.83 -3.99
N GLU A 74 7.15 25.18 -4.99
CA GLU A 74 7.61 25.90 -6.19
C GLU A 74 8.20 27.28 -5.83
N ALA A 75 7.59 28.00 -4.90
CA ALA A 75 8.11 29.28 -4.39
C ALA A 75 9.44 29.12 -3.62
N ARG A 76 9.61 28.02 -2.88
CA ARG A 76 10.89 27.70 -2.22
C ARG A 76 11.97 27.36 -3.24
N HIS A 77 11.62 26.60 -4.28
CA HIS A 77 12.54 26.22 -5.34
C HIS A 77 13.01 27.45 -6.15
N SER A 78 12.11 28.38 -6.49
CA SER A 78 12.46 29.62 -7.18
C SER A 78 13.31 30.57 -6.32
N LYS A 79 13.09 30.62 -5.01
CA LYS A 79 13.92 31.38 -4.07
C LYS A 79 15.32 30.78 -3.88
N ALA A 80 15.46 29.46 -3.97
CA ALA A 80 16.77 28.79 -3.95
C ALA A 80 17.53 28.94 -5.30
N ALA A 81 16.81 29.14 -6.41
CA ALA A 81 17.39 29.31 -7.74
C ALA A 81 17.83 30.76 -8.07
N ALA A 82 17.38 31.76 -7.30
CA ALA A 82 17.85 33.13 -7.46
C ALA A 82 19.20 33.33 -6.72
N PRO A 83 20.28 33.80 -7.39
CA PRO A 83 21.49 34.21 -6.68
C PRO A 83 21.13 35.41 -5.79
N SER A 84 21.27 35.27 -4.47
CA SER A 84 20.89 36.30 -3.51
C SER A 84 21.66 37.61 -3.74
N SER A 85 20.99 38.63 -4.28
CA SER A 85 21.52 40.01 -4.36
C SER A 85 21.09 40.84 -3.15
N VAL A 86 21.34 40.35 -1.94
CA VAL A 86 21.29 41.20 -0.74
C VAL A 86 22.72 41.48 -0.34
N ALA A 87 23.13 42.71 -0.57
CA ALA A 87 24.37 43.29 -0.09
C ALA A 87 24.33 43.41 1.43
N ASP A 88 24.67 42.34 2.14
CA ASP A 88 25.41 42.46 3.39
C ASP A 88 26.84 42.04 3.05
N LYS A 89 27.79 42.98 3.11
CA LYS A 89 29.21 42.61 3.10
C LYS A 89 29.41 41.71 4.32
N PRO A 90 29.68 40.40 4.17
CA PRO A 90 30.14 39.65 5.32
C PRO A 90 31.47 40.29 5.70
N THR A 91 31.56 40.83 6.91
CA THR A 91 32.86 41.07 7.54
C THR A 91 33.57 39.73 7.44
N ALA A 92 34.60 39.66 6.59
CA ALA A 92 35.27 38.42 6.28
C ALA A 92 35.84 37.86 7.58
N LEU A 93 35.16 36.86 8.15
CA LEU A 93 35.73 36.00 9.15
C LEU A 93 37.01 35.46 8.54
N SER A 94 38.13 35.64 9.25
CA SER A 94 39.42 35.14 8.82
C SER A 94 39.32 33.64 8.57
N GLY A 95 40.11 33.11 7.63
CA GLY A 95 40.10 31.67 7.31
C GLY A 95 40.33 30.78 8.54
N THR A 96 40.96 31.33 9.58
CA THR A 96 41.14 30.69 10.90
C THR A 96 39.85 30.56 11.71
N GLU A 97 38.96 31.54 11.66
CA GLU A 97 37.68 31.52 12.38
C GLU A 97 36.67 30.58 11.70
N VAL A 98 36.68 30.56 10.37
CA VAL A 98 35.87 29.61 9.58
C VAL A 98 36.31 28.17 9.88
N MET A 99 37.62 27.91 9.93
CA MET A 99 38.15 26.59 10.28
C MET A 99 37.82 26.17 11.71
N ALA A 100 37.81 27.11 12.66
CA ALA A 100 37.42 26.83 14.05
C ALA A 100 35.93 26.48 14.17
N LEU A 101 35.05 27.19 13.46
CA LEU A 101 33.62 26.90 13.42
C LEU A 101 33.32 25.54 12.77
N ILE A 102 33.98 25.22 11.65
CA ILE A 102 33.87 23.92 10.98
C ILE A 102 34.30 22.79 11.93
N LYS A 103 35.43 22.95 12.61
CA LYS A 103 35.94 21.96 13.58
C LYS A 103 34.99 21.75 14.77
N THR A 104 34.30 22.81 15.19
CA THR A 104 33.35 22.75 16.33
C THR A 104 32.04 22.07 15.93
N ALA A 105 31.50 22.42 14.76
CA ALA A 105 30.33 21.74 14.16
C ALA A 105 30.63 20.25 13.86
N GLN A 106 31.87 19.93 13.52
CA GLN A 106 32.35 18.57 13.29
C GLN A 106 32.58 17.74 14.56
N SER A 107 32.30 18.23 15.77
CA SER A 107 32.66 17.49 17.00
C SER A 107 31.47 17.06 17.87
N ALA A 108 30.30 17.68 17.72
CA ALA A 108 29.13 17.40 18.58
C ALA A 108 28.16 16.34 17.99
N ASP A 109 27.95 16.32 16.67
CA ASP A 109 27.09 15.33 15.97
C ASP A 109 27.87 14.19 15.30
N HIS A 110 29.20 14.26 15.34
CA HIS A 110 30.08 13.41 14.53
C HIS A 110 30.17 11.97 15.04
N ALA A 111 30.06 11.71 16.34
CA ALA A 111 30.27 10.34 16.85
C ALA A 111 29.13 9.39 16.42
N GLN A 112 27.88 9.83 16.51
CA GLN A 112 26.72 9.04 16.03
C GLN A 112 26.64 9.01 14.51
N ALA A 113 26.89 10.14 13.83
CA ALA A 113 26.93 10.19 12.37
C ALA A 113 28.07 9.33 11.80
N MET A 114 29.26 9.32 12.43
CA MET A 114 30.38 8.46 12.04
C MET A 114 30.16 7.00 12.39
N ALA A 115 29.46 6.68 13.48
CA ALA A 115 29.06 5.31 13.79
C ALA A 115 28.06 4.78 12.74
N GLN A 116 27.10 5.60 12.31
CA GLN A 116 26.19 5.25 11.21
C GLN A 116 26.91 5.20 9.85
N HIS A 117 27.86 6.12 9.61
CA HIS A 117 28.66 6.14 8.40
C HIS A 117 29.62 4.93 8.32
N SER A 118 30.16 4.47 9.45
CA SER A 118 31.09 3.33 9.47
C SER A 118 30.48 2.05 8.91
N LYS A 119 29.18 1.80 9.13
CA LYS A 119 28.45 0.67 8.51
C LYS A 119 28.49 0.70 6.98
N PHE A 120 28.58 1.90 6.38
CA PHE A 120 28.69 2.09 4.93
C PHE A 120 30.12 2.38 4.47
N ALA A 121 31.04 2.71 5.39
CA ALA A 121 32.44 2.99 5.10
C ALA A 121 33.29 1.72 5.02
N GLU A 122 32.83 0.61 5.61
CA GLU A 122 33.50 -0.70 5.54
C GLU A 122 33.32 -1.44 4.20
N SER A 123 32.48 -0.95 3.29
CA SER A 123 32.35 -1.58 1.98
C SER A 123 33.60 -1.32 1.14
N THR A 124 34.34 -2.37 0.82
CA THR A 124 35.42 -2.39 -0.20
C THR A 124 34.95 -1.94 -1.60
N TYR A 125 33.66 -1.63 -1.74
CA TYR A 125 32.99 -1.25 -2.97
C TYR A 125 32.73 0.26 -2.96
N GLN A 126 33.28 0.96 -3.94
CA GLN A 126 32.94 2.34 -4.21
C GLN A 126 31.63 2.36 -5.01
N LEU A 127 30.58 3.01 -4.50
CA LEU A 127 29.34 3.18 -5.24
C LEU A 127 29.62 4.02 -6.49
N ALA A 128 29.59 3.38 -7.66
CA ALA A 128 29.74 4.04 -8.94
C ALA A 128 28.35 4.47 -9.44
N PHE A 129 28.11 5.77 -9.49
CA PHE A 129 26.95 6.32 -10.18
C PHE A 129 27.20 6.31 -11.69
N HIS A 130 26.17 6.02 -12.47
CA HIS A 130 26.21 6.24 -13.91
C HIS A 130 25.89 7.71 -14.25
N GLU A 131 26.19 8.11 -15.48
CA GLU A 131 25.96 9.46 -15.98
C GLU A 131 24.47 9.83 -16.05
N LEU A 132 24.20 11.14 -16.07
CA LEU A 132 22.84 11.71 -16.12
C LEU A 132 21.94 11.14 -17.24
N PRO A 133 22.44 10.78 -18.44
CA PRO A 133 21.61 10.14 -19.46
C PRO A 133 21.11 8.74 -19.07
N VAL A 134 21.84 7.99 -18.24
CA VAL A 134 21.42 6.66 -17.74
C VAL A 134 20.33 6.82 -16.71
N PHE A 135 20.39 7.88 -15.88
CA PHE A 135 19.35 8.20 -14.92
C PHE A 135 17.97 8.34 -15.58
N TYR A 136 17.88 9.04 -16.72
CA TYR A 136 16.60 9.23 -17.43
C TYR A 136 16.09 7.99 -18.16
N GLN A 137 16.93 6.98 -18.39
CA GLN A 137 16.51 5.70 -18.97
C GLN A 137 15.87 4.77 -17.93
N GLY A 138 15.95 5.12 -16.64
CA GLY A 138 15.41 4.32 -15.55
C GLY A 138 16.21 3.03 -15.31
N LEU A 139 15.66 2.15 -14.47
CA LEU A 139 16.31 0.88 -14.12
C LEU A 139 16.17 -0.18 -15.23
N GLU A 140 15.26 0.01 -16.18
CA GLU A 140 14.96 -0.98 -17.22
C GLU A 140 16.18 -1.31 -18.10
N ILE A 141 17.09 -0.35 -18.32
CA ILE A 141 18.34 -0.60 -19.03
C ILE A 141 19.34 -1.48 -18.24
N LEU A 142 19.22 -1.49 -16.92
CA LEU A 142 20.10 -2.23 -16.03
C LEU A 142 19.53 -3.61 -15.67
N VAL A 143 18.23 -3.69 -15.34
CA VAL A 143 17.58 -4.91 -14.82
C VAL A 143 16.56 -5.52 -15.77
N GLY A 144 16.26 -4.87 -16.90
CA GLY A 144 15.25 -5.29 -17.86
C GLY A 144 13.81 -4.85 -17.49
N PRO A 145 12.84 -5.10 -18.38
CA PRO A 145 11.43 -4.78 -18.14
C PRO A 145 10.86 -5.64 -17.02
N ALA A 146 9.88 -5.09 -16.30
CA ALA A 146 9.14 -5.86 -15.30
C ALA A 146 8.42 -7.06 -15.95
N SER A 147 8.56 -8.24 -15.37
CA SER A 147 7.84 -9.42 -15.82
C SER A 147 6.35 -9.30 -15.47
N PRO A 148 5.43 -9.57 -16.41
CA PRO A 148 3.99 -9.60 -16.12
C PRO A 148 3.59 -10.79 -15.22
N ASN A 149 4.45 -11.82 -15.12
CA ASN A 149 4.23 -12.99 -14.27
C ASN A 149 5.05 -12.87 -12.98
N LEU A 150 4.58 -12.04 -12.06
CA LEU A 150 5.31 -11.65 -10.84
C LEU A 150 5.81 -12.87 -10.04
N GLN A 151 4.93 -13.83 -9.75
CA GLN A 151 5.29 -14.98 -8.91
C GLN A 151 6.37 -15.86 -9.56
N THR A 152 6.32 -16.04 -10.87
CA THR A 152 7.33 -16.78 -11.62
C THR A 152 8.66 -16.03 -11.63
N ALA A 153 8.62 -14.70 -11.83
CA ALA A 153 9.82 -13.87 -11.82
C ALA A 153 10.51 -13.86 -10.45
N MET A 154 9.74 -13.70 -9.36
CA MET A 154 10.26 -13.77 -8.00
C MET A 154 10.91 -15.13 -7.70
N ARG A 155 10.25 -16.24 -8.07
CA ARG A 155 10.84 -17.57 -7.91
C ARG A 155 12.15 -17.70 -8.69
N MET A 156 12.18 -17.24 -9.94
CA MET A 156 13.39 -17.32 -10.78
C MET A 156 14.54 -16.51 -10.19
N GLU A 157 14.27 -15.30 -9.70
CA GLU A 157 15.29 -14.46 -9.09
C GLU A 157 15.82 -15.05 -7.78
N HIS A 158 14.95 -15.59 -6.92
CA HIS A 158 15.40 -16.20 -5.66
C HIS A 158 15.99 -17.61 -5.78
N CYS A 159 15.55 -18.43 -6.75
CA CYS A 159 15.91 -19.86 -6.83
C CYS A 159 16.85 -20.21 -8.00
N SER A 160 16.92 -19.35 -9.02
CA SER A 160 17.63 -19.65 -10.28
C SER A 160 18.71 -18.63 -10.63
N SER A 161 18.90 -17.57 -9.85
CA SER A 161 20.03 -16.64 -10.00
C SER A 161 21.35 -17.32 -9.65
N ALA A 162 22.45 -16.79 -10.19
CA ALA A 162 23.78 -17.37 -10.00
C ALA A 162 24.21 -17.49 -8.53
N ASP A 163 23.73 -16.58 -7.69
CA ASP A 163 23.98 -16.46 -6.25
C ASP A 163 22.85 -17.02 -5.39
N SER A 164 21.82 -17.64 -5.98
CA SER A 164 20.65 -18.17 -5.26
C SER A 164 21.00 -19.20 -4.17
N GLN A 165 22.09 -19.93 -4.39
CA GLN A 165 22.65 -20.95 -3.48
C GLN A 165 23.84 -20.47 -2.66
N ASP A 166 24.28 -19.22 -2.87
CA ASP A 166 25.42 -18.70 -2.15
C ASP A 166 25.03 -18.48 -0.69
N PRO A 167 25.72 -19.14 0.26
CA PRO A 167 25.31 -19.03 1.65
C PRO A 167 25.69 -17.68 2.24
N PHE A 168 24.75 -17.09 2.96
CA PHE A 168 24.98 -15.89 3.75
C PHE A 168 24.49 -16.07 5.19
N THR A 169 24.92 -15.19 6.09
CA THR A 169 24.49 -15.18 7.49
C THR A 169 23.77 -13.88 7.78
N THR A 170 22.55 -13.97 8.31
CA THR A 170 21.78 -12.78 8.69
C THR A 170 22.45 -12.07 9.86
N GLY A 171 22.72 -10.77 9.72
CA GLY A 171 23.52 -10.03 10.71
C GLY A 171 22.87 -9.86 12.08
N ASN A 172 21.54 -9.93 12.15
CA ASN A 172 20.76 -9.75 13.39
C ASN A 172 20.39 -11.07 14.09
N TYR A 173 20.25 -12.17 13.35
CA TYR A 173 19.80 -13.45 13.90
C TYR A 173 20.86 -14.56 13.80
N GLY A 174 21.99 -14.32 13.11
CA GLY A 174 23.07 -15.30 12.97
C GLY A 174 22.67 -16.54 12.16
N ILE A 175 21.53 -16.50 11.46
CA ILE A 175 21.01 -17.65 10.71
C ILE A 175 21.77 -17.73 9.39
N ARG A 176 22.41 -18.88 9.17
CA ARG A 176 23.07 -19.21 7.90
C ARG A 176 22.07 -19.86 6.95
N THR A 177 21.85 -19.24 5.79
CA THR A 177 20.83 -19.63 4.81
C THR A 177 21.28 -19.27 3.39
N THR A 178 20.46 -19.58 2.38
CA THR A 178 20.60 -19.15 0.98
C THR A 178 19.32 -18.44 0.53
N SER A 179 19.38 -17.71 -0.58
CA SER A 179 18.21 -17.00 -1.13
C SER A 179 17.07 -17.97 -1.50
N GLU A 180 17.41 -19.14 -2.07
CA GLU A 180 16.41 -20.17 -2.40
C GLU A 180 15.68 -20.68 -1.14
N VAL A 181 16.42 -20.94 -0.06
CA VAL A 181 15.85 -21.45 1.19
C VAL A 181 14.90 -20.42 1.82
N GLU A 182 15.28 -19.14 1.86
CA GLU A 182 14.42 -18.08 2.39
C GLU A 182 13.13 -17.95 1.58
N TRP A 183 13.20 -18.05 0.25
CA TRP A 183 12.02 -18.06 -0.60
C TRP A 183 11.07 -19.22 -0.26
N HIS A 184 11.60 -20.42 -0.07
CA HIS A 184 10.78 -21.56 0.34
C HIS A 184 10.19 -21.40 1.74
N VAL A 185 10.92 -20.82 2.70
CA VAL A 185 10.39 -20.56 4.05
C VAL A 185 9.17 -19.62 3.99
N VAL A 186 9.17 -18.64 3.08
CA VAL A 186 8.06 -17.69 2.94
C VAL A 186 6.88 -18.30 2.17
N VAL A 187 7.15 -18.98 1.05
CA VAL A 187 6.10 -19.43 0.11
C VAL A 187 5.51 -20.79 0.50
N ASP A 188 6.31 -21.67 1.11
CA ASP A 188 5.90 -22.98 1.59
C ASP A 188 6.61 -23.28 2.92
N PRO A 189 6.14 -22.71 4.04
CA PRO A 189 6.86 -22.75 5.31
C PRO A 189 7.21 -24.15 5.78
N VAL A 190 6.37 -25.15 5.50
CA VAL A 190 6.61 -26.54 5.93
C VAL A 190 7.83 -27.13 5.22
N ASN A 191 7.90 -27.00 3.90
CA ASN A 191 9.03 -27.50 3.13
C ASN A 191 10.26 -26.60 3.28
N GLY A 192 10.07 -25.29 3.37
CA GLY A 192 11.14 -24.31 3.60
C GLY A 192 11.87 -24.53 4.92
N LEU A 193 11.16 -24.73 6.03
CA LEU A 193 11.78 -25.03 7.33
C LEU A 193 12.57 -26.35 7.29
N ARG A 194 12.11 -27.33 6.50
CA ARG A 194 12.84 -28.60 6.30
C ARG A 194 14.13 -28.40 5.51
N LEU A 195 14.12 -27.55 4.49
CA LEU A 195 15.31 -27.19 3.71
C LEU A 195 16.31 -26.40 4.56
N LEU A 196 15.82 -25.41 5.32
CA LEU A 196 16.64 -24.64 6.25
C LEU A 196 17.34 -25.54 7.28
N ALA A 197 16.62 -26.51 7.85
CA ALA A 197 17.22 -27.46 8.78
C ALA A 197 18.36 -28.29 8.16
N LYS A 198 18.25 -28.64 6.87
CA LYS A 198 19.34 -29.33 6.14
C LYS A 198 20.54 -28.41 5.90
N VAL A 199 20.28 -27.20 5.42
CA VAL A 199 21.31 -26.18 5.15
C VAL A 199 22.10 -25.85 6.42
N LEU A 200 21.42 -25.69 7.55
CA LEU A 200 22.08 -25.47 8.85
C LEU A 200 22.93 -26.67 9.30
N ALA A 201 22.49 -27.90 9.01
CA ALA A 201 23.25 -29.11 9.33
C ALA A 201 24.50 -29.28 8.44
N GLU A 202 24.42 -28.91 7.16
CA GLU A 202 25.53 -29.03 6.19
C GLU A 202 26.57 -27.92 6.34
N LEU A 203 26.12 -26.72 6.70
CA LEU A 203 26.95 -25.53 6.67
C LEU A 203 27.42 -25.04 8.04
N GLY A 204 26.83 -25.57 9.11
CA GLY A 204 27.09 -25.15 10.48
C GLY A 204 26.45 -23.80 10.81
N CYS A 205 25.91 -23.68 12.02
CA CYS A 205 25.50 -22.39 12.58
C CYS A 205 26.68 -21.80 13.36
N PRO A 206 27.01 -20.51 13.20
CA PRO A 206 27.99 -19.86 14.07
C PRO A 206 27.54 -19.91 15.54
N GLU A 207 28.50 -20.11 16.45
CA GLU A 207 28.27 -20.19 17.89
C GLU A 207 27.52 -18.93 18.39
N GLY A 208 26.34 -19.11 19.02
CA GLY A 208 25.51 -18.01 19.53
C GLY A 208 24.30 -17.62 18.66
N ALA A 209 24.04 -18.33 17.55
CA ALA A 209 22.87 -18.13 16.70
C ALA A 209 21.57 -18.72 17.29
N TYR A 210 21.12 -18.20 18.43
CA TYR A 210 19.73 -18.21 18.94
C TYR A 210 19.69 -17.33 20.20
N PRO A 211 18.69 -16.46 20.40
CA PRO A 211 18.31 -16.12 21.77
C PRO A 211 17.68 -17.38 22.38
N ALA A 212 18.20 -17.82 23.52
CA ALA A 212 17.44 -18.71 24.40
C ALA A 212 16.07 -18.05 24.65
N GLU A 213 15.01 -18.87 24.57
CA GLU A 213 13.62 -18.49 24.79
C GLU A 213 13.42 -17.55 26.00
#